data_AF-A0A094Q3S7-F1
#
_entry.id   AF-A0A094Q3S7-F1
#
_cell.length_a   1.000
_cell.length_b   1.000
_cell.length_c   1.000
_cell.angle_alpha   90.00
_cell.angle_beta   90.00
_cell.angle_gamma   90.00
#
_symmetry.space_group_name_H-M   'P 1'
#
loop_
_entity.id
_entity.type
_entity.pdbx_description
1 polymer ?
#
loop_
_entity_poly.entity_id
_entity_poly.type
_entity_poly.pdbx_seq_one_letter_code
_entity_poly.pdbx_strand_id
1 'polypeptide(L)'
;MVEIPQVIRAFGTTFLNMFKKPITEQYPEEKHLYPPKPRFHGRHQLNRYADGLEKCIGCELCAWACPADAIYVEGEENTDEERFSPGERFGKVYQINYLRCIMCGLCIEACPTRALTMTNEFELADDERGKLIYEKSDLLAPLLPGMAPAPHSMVEGFTDRDYYSGKVTGATPKQIEEAGN
;
A
#
# COMPACT_ATOMS: atom_id res chain seq x y z
N MET A 1 47.24 39.56 -12.06
CA MET A 1 46.17 38.54 -12.11
C MET A 1 45.39 38.79 -13.39
N VAL A 2 45.44 37.87 -14.36
CA VAL A 2 44.73 38.05 -15.64
C VAL A 2 43.24 37.84 -15.37
N GLU A 3 42.44 38.89 -15.49
CA GLU A 3 40.98 38.81 -15.44
C GLU A 3 40.48 38.17 -16.73
N ILE A 4 40.29 36.85 -16.71
CA ILE A 4 39.59 36.17 -17.81
C ILE A 4 38.15 36.68 -17.80
N PRO A 5 37.65 37.24 -18.93
CA PRO A 5 36.26 37.65 -19.06
C PRO A 5 35.33 36.53 -18.61
N GLN A 6 34.33 36.86 -17.78
CA GLN A 6 33.41 35.86 -17.20
C GLN A 6 32.75 34.97 -18.26
N VAL A 7 32.49 35.53 -19.43
CA VAL A 7 31.97 34.85 -20.61
C VAL A 7 32.86 33.68 -21.05
N ILE A 8 34.18 33.88 -21.11
CA ILE A 8 35.13 32.84 -21.52
C ILE A 8 35.20 31.73 -20.48
N ARG A 9 35.16 32.07 -19.19
CA ARG A 9 35.10 31.07 -18.12
C ARG A 9 33.84 30.20 -18.23
N ALA A 10 32.68 30.83 -18.46
CA ALA A 10 31.41 30.13 -18.62
C ALA A 10 31.41 29.19 -19.84
N PHE A 11 31.84 29.67 -21.00
CA PHE A 11 31.96 28.83 -22.20
C PHE A 11 32.96 27.68 -22.01
N GLY A 12 34.09 27.93 -21.34
CA GLY A 12 35.05 26.88 -21.00
C GLY A 12 34.45 25.81 -20.10
N THR A 13 33.69 26.18 -19.07
CA THR A 13 33.00 25.23 -18.20
C THR A 13 31.96 24.41 -18.97
N THR A 14 31.14 25.05 -19.82
CA THR A 14 30.16 24.34 -20.65
C THR A 14 30.83 23.36 -21.60
N PHE A 15 31.88 23.80 -22.30
CA PHE A 15 32.64 22.95 -23.22
C PHE A 15 33.24 21.73 -22.51
N LEU A 16 33.83 21.90 -21.32
CA LEU A 16 34.34 20.78 -20.53
C LEU A 16 33.23 19.81 -20.05
N ASN A 17 32.04 20.31 -19.76
CA ASN A 17 30.91 19.46 -19.37
C ASN A 17 30.31 18.67 -20.55
N MET A 18 30.42 19.15 -21.80
CA MET A 18 29.93 18.41 -22.98
C MET A 18 30.58 17.03 -23.15
N PHE A 19 31.82 16.86 -22.69
CA PHE A 19 32.55 15.59 -22.79
C PHE A 19 32.42 14.70 -21.54
N LYS A 20 31.69 15.14 -20.51
CA LYS A 20 31.41 14.29 -19.35
C LYS A 20 30.25 13.34 -19.66
N LYS A 21 30.27 12.16 -19.04
CA LYS A 21 29.14 11.22 -19.11
C LYS A 21 27.89 11.92 -18.53
N PRO A 22 26.74 11.91 -19.21
CA PRO A 22 25.52 12.48 -18.67
C PRO A 22 25.08 11.72 -17.42
N ILE A 23 24.72 12.46 -16.37
CA ILE A 23 24.06 11.92 -15.18
C ILE A 23 22.56 11.88 -15.51
N THR A 24 22.13 10.78 -16.10
CA THR A 24 20.75 10.54 -16.52
C THR A 24 20.39 9.08 -16.26
N GLU A 25 19.11 8.83 -16.09
CA GLU A 25 18.51 7.50 -15.99
C GLU A 25 17.55 7.34 -17.17
N GLN A 26 17.67 6.25 -17.94
CA GLN A 26 16.77 5.99 -19.08
C GLN A 26 15.54 5.22 -18.60
N TYR A 27 14.47 5.94 -18.25
CA TYR A 27 13.20 5.32 -17.86
C TYR A 27 12.32 5.07 -19.10
N PRO A 28 11.67 3.90 -19.22
CA PRO A 28 11.50 2.82 -18.23
C PRO A 28 12.58 1.72 -18.22
N GLU A 29 13.51 1.70 -19.18
CA GLU A 29 14.43 0.58 -19.41
C GLU A 29 15.38 0.29 -18.24
N GLU A 30 15.86 1.33 -17.56
CA GLU A 30 16.83 1.25 -16.45
C GLU A 30 16.18 1.36 -15.06
N LYS A 31 14.85 1.31 -14.94
CA LYS A 31 14.11 1.51 -13.67
C LYS A 31 14.61 0.61 -12.52
N HIS A 32 14.97 -0.63 -12.84
CA HIS A 32 15.44 -1.63 -11.86
C HIS A 32 16.80 -1.28 -11.24
N LEU A 33 17.61 -0.43 -11.89
CA LEU A 33 18.91 0.01 -11.36
C LEU A 33 18.75 1.06 -10.25
N TYR A 34 17.61 1.78 -10.24
CA TYR A 34 17.33 2.88 -9.32
C TYR A 34 15.98 2.67 -8.62
N PRO A 35 15.85 1.64 -7.76
CA PRO A 35 14.59 1.38 -7.06
C PRO A 35 14.27 2.47 -6.03
N PRO A 36 12.97 2.73 -5.78
CA PRO A 36 12.56 3.62 -4.71
C PRO A 36 13.10 3.17 -3.34
N LYS A 37 13.35 4.14 -2.45
CA LYS A 37 13.88 3.84 -1.11
C LYS A 37 12.86 3.04 -0.28
N PRO A 38 13.29 2.29 0.75
CA PRO A 38 12.39 1.43 1.54
C PRO A 38 11.24 2.13 2.27
N ARG A 39 11.33 3.45 2.48
CA ARG A 39 10.28 4.28 3.13
C ARG A 39 9.59 5.22 2.15
N PHE A 40 9.59 4.88 0.86
CA PHE A 40 8.89 5.66 -0.15
C PHE A 40 7.38 5.60 0.07
N HIS A 41 6.69 6.69 -0.24
CA HIS A 41 5.24 6.82 -0.12
C HIS A 41 4.61 6.65 -1.51
N GLY A 42 4.35 5.40 -1.91
CA GLY A 42 3.69 5.06 -3.17
C GLY A 42 2.24 4.60 -3.00
N ARG A 43 1.80 3.69 -3.87
CA ARG A 43 0.45 3.10 -3.88
C ARG A 43 0.12 2.46 -2.53
N HIS A 44 -1.09 2.71 -2.04
CA HIS A 44 -1.59 2.09 -0.81
C HIS A 44 -1.93 0.61 -1.06
N GLN A 45 -1.75 -0.22 -0.02
CA GLN A 45 -2.09 -1.63 -0.02
C GLN A 45 -2.71 -2.02 1.33
N LEU A 46 -3.84 -2.72 1.27
CA LEU A 46 -4.51 -3.36 2.41
C LEU A 46 -3.93 -4.76 2.59
N ASN A 47 -3.35 -5.03 3.75
CA ASN A 47 -2.65 -6.29 4.01
C ASN A 47 -3.56 -7.33 4.67
N ARG A 48 -3.11 -8.58 4.56
CA ARG A 48 -3.71 -9.75 5.19
C ARG A 48 -2.84 -10.27 6.34
N TYR A 49 -3.44 -11.05 7.24
CA TYR A 49 -2.74 -11.91 8.17
C TYR A 49 -2.18 -13.15 7.46
N ALA A 50 -1.37 -13.93 8.18
CA ALA A 50 -0.70 -15.09 7.61
C ALA A 50 -1.65 -16.23 7.20
N ASP A 51 -2.87 -16.26 7.76
CA ASP A 51 -3.92 -17.19 7.36
C ASP A 51 -4.77 -16.69 6.18
N GLY A 52 -4.68 -15.40 5.83
CA GLY A 52 -5.37 -14.81 4.69
C GLY A 52 -6.53 -13.88 5.06
N LEU A 53 -6.96 -13.84 6.33
CA LEU A 53 -7.90 -12.82 6.81
C LEU A 53 -7.34 -11.42 6.62
N GLU A 54 -8.22 -10.47 6.35
CA GLU A 54 -7.86 -9.08 6.19
C GLU A 54 -7.48 -8.44 7.52
N LYS A 55 -6.50 -7.53 7.50
CA LYS A 55 -6.14 -6.75 8.69
C LYS A 55 -7.09 -5.59 8.97
N CYS A 56 -7.86 -5.16 7.97
CA CYS A 56 -8.73 -4.01 8.09
C CYS A 56 -10.01 -4.38 8.84
N ILE A 57 -10.23 -3.74 9.99
CA ILE A 57 -11.43 -3.93 10.82
C ILE A 57 -12.53 -2.90 10.57
N GLY A 58 -12.39 -2.04 9.54
CA GLY A 58 -13.40 -1.03 9.22
C GLY A 58 -13.61 0.01 10.33
N CYS A 59 -12.55 0.41 11.04
CA CYS A 59 -12.62 1.40 12.14
C CYS A 59 -12.64 2.88 11.69
N GLU A 60 -12.49 3.14 10.38
CA GLU A 60 -12.60 4.48 9.77
C GLU A 60 -11.55 5.53 10.22
N LEU A 61 -10.64 5.20 11.14
CA LEU A 61 -9.60 6.11 11.64
C LEU A 61 -8.69 6.68 10.54
N CYS A 62 -8.40 5.88 9.51
CA CYS A 62 -7.60 6.32 8.36
C CYS A 62 -8.31 7.39 7.51
N ALA A 63 -9.64 7.31 7.39
CA ALA A 63 -10.45 8.33 6.72
C ALA A 63 -10.50 9.60 7.57
N TRP A 64 -10.72 9.47 8.88
CA TRP A 64 -10.72 10.61 9.80
C TRP A 64 -9.37 11.34 9.86
N ALA A 65 -8.26 10.60 9.81
CA ALA A 65 -6.92 11.16 9.80
C ALA A 65 -6.51 11.77 8.44
N CYS A 66 -7.31 11.58 7.38
CA CYS A 66 -6.95 12.01 6.04
C CYS A 66 -7.11 13.53 5.89
N PRO A 67 -6.03 14.32 5.67
CA PRO A 67 -6.14 15.77 5.54
C PRO A 67 -6.81 16.21 4.23
N ALA A 68 -6.91 15.32 3.25
CA ALA A 68 -7.45 15.59 1.92
C ALA A 68 -8.84 14.98 1.70
N ASP A 69 -9.42 14.32 2.70
CA ASP A 69 -10.71 13.63 2.61
C ASP A 69 -10.82 12.74 1.35
N ALA A 70 -9.83 11.86 1.22
CA ALA A 70 -9.61 11.03 0.04
C ALA A 70 -10.03 9.56 0.24
N ILE A 71 -10.41 9.17 1.46
CA ILE A 71 -10.69 7.77 1.81
C ILE A 71 -12.15 7.66 2.28
N TYR A 72 -12.89 6.71 1.69
CA TYR A 72 -14.21 6.32 2.17
C TYR A 72 -14.13 4.89 2.73
N VAL A 73 -14.68 4.68 3.92
CA VAL A 73 -14.68 3.37 4.59
C VAL A 73 -16.07 3.14 5.17
N GLU A 74 -16.63 1.97 4.91
CA GLU A 74 -17.86 1.50 5.52
C GLU A 74 -17.57 0.15 6.18
N GLY A 75 -17.73 0.09 7.51
CA GLY A 75 -17.56 -1.15 8.27
C GLY A 75 -18.85 -1.97 8.37
N GLU A 76 -18.72 -3.29 8.38
CA GLU A 76 -19.82 -4.24 8.60
C GLU A 76 -19.41 -5.29 9.64
N GLU A 77 -20.39 -5.96 10.24
CA GLU A 77 -20.17 -7.00 11.26
C GLU A 77 -19.77 -8.32 10.60
N ASN A 78 -18.75 -9.01 11.14
CA ASN A 78 -18.45 -10.39 10.77
C ASN A 78 -19.53 -11.31 11.35
N THR A 79 -19.92 -12.33 10.59
CA THR A 79 -20.72 -13.45 11.08
C THR A 79 -19.85 -14.69 11.27
N ASP A 80 -20.44 -15.79 11.75
CA ASP A 80 -19.72 -17.06 11.84
C ASP A 80 -19.54 -17.70 10.45
N GLU A 81 -20.44 -17.40 9.52
CA GLU A 81 -20.39 -17.86 8.13
C GLU A 81 -19.54 -16.94 7.22
N GLU A 82 -19.61 -15.62 7.42
CA GLU A 82 -18.95 -14.61 6.58
C GLU A 82 -18.00 -13.74 7.41
N ARG A 83 -16.78 -14.25 7.60
CA ARG A 83 -15.72 -13.57 8.36
C ARG A 83 -14.55 -13.17 7.49
N PHE A 84 -14.30 -11.87 7.39
CA PHE A 84 -13.23 -11.30 6.56
C PHE A 84 -12.04 -10.79 7.36
N SER A 85 -12.22 -10.47 8.64
CA SER A 85 -11.18 -9.98 9.54
C SER A 85 -11.24 -10.69 10.91
N PRO A 86 -10.18 -10.60 11.71
CA PRO A 86 -10.26 -10.96 13.13
C PRO A 86 -11.10 -9.94 13.89
N GLY A 87 -11.99 -10.44 14.77
CA GLY A 87 -12.86 -9.62 15.60
C GLY A 87 -14.28 -9.47 15.04
N GLU A 88 -15.02 -8.49 15.56
CA GLU A 88 -16.46 -8.33 15.27
C GLU A 88 -16.77 -7.57 13.98
N ARG A 89 -15.81 -6.82 13.41
CA ARG A 89 -16.05 -5.96 12.23
C ARG A 89 -14.95 -6.04 11.18
N PHE A 90 -15.33 -5.82 9.93
CA PHE A 90 -14.43 -5.70 8.78
C PHE A 90 -14.78 -4.48 7.92
N GLY A 91 -13.87 -4.05 7.04
CA GLY A 91 -14.18 -2.99 6.07
C GLY A 91 -14.93 -3.56 4.87
N LYS A 92 -16.25 -3.37 4.80
CA LYS A 92 -17.09 -3.79 3.66
C LYS A 92 -16.71 -3.01 2.41
N VAL A 93 -16.79 -1.68 2.50
CA VAL A 93 -16.38 -0.76 1.44
C VAL A 93 -15.10 -0.07 1.88
N TYR A 94 -14.12 -0.03 0.99
CA TYR A 94 -12.90 0.73 1.19
C TYR A 94 -12.49 1.35 -0.14
N GLN A 95 -12.44 2.68 -0.20
CA GLN A 95 -12.09 3.40 -1.41
C GLN A 95 -11.02 4.45 -1.13
N ILE A 96 -10.06 4.61 -2.04
CA ILE A 96 -9.09 5.71 -2.01
C ILE A 96 -9.15 6.45 -3.35
N ASN A 97 -9.44 7.74 -3.29
CA ASN A 97 -9.39 8.63 -4.44
C ASN A 97 -7.96 9.19 -4.63
N TYR A 98 -7.22 8.65 -5.59
CA TYR A 98 -5.86 9.07 -5.91
C TYR A 98 -5.76 10.45 -6.57
N LEU A 99 -6.88 11.02 -7.05
CA LEU A 99 -6.93 12.42 -7.51
C LEU A 99 -7.01 13.42 -6.35
N ARG A 100 -7.36 12.97 -5.14
CA ARG A 100 -7.37 13.78 -3.91
C ARG A 100 -6.19 13.48 -2.98
N CYS A 101 -5.75 12.22 -2.96
CA CYS A 101 -4.70 11.77 -2.05
C CYS A 101 -3.41 12.57 -2.25
N ILE A 102 -2.84 13.09 -1.15
CA ILE A 102 -1.57 13.83 -1.14
C ILE A 102 -0.37 12.99 -0.66
N MET A 103 -0.54 11.66 -0.56
CA MET A 103 0.51 10.70 -0.18
C MET A 103 1.26 11.04 1.13
N CYS A 104 0.55 11.60 2.12
CA CYS A 104 1.17 12.06 3.38
C CYS A 104 1.54 10.93 4.35
N GLY A 105 0.82 9.80 4.31
CA GLY A 105 1.04 8.65 5.20
C GLY A 105 0.38 8.69 6.57
N LEU A 106 -0.38 9.74 6.90
CA LEU A 106 -1.12 9.83 8.17
C LEU A 106 -2.13 8.69 8.36
N CYS A 107 -2.72 8.18 7.28
CA CYS A 107 -3.60 7.02 7.29
C CYS A 107 -2.92 5.73 7.78
N ILE A 108 -1.60 5.58 7.55
CA ILE A 108 -0.82 4.43 8.02
C ILE A 108 -0.55 4.58 9.52
N GLU A 109 -0.12 5.77 9.95
CA GLU A 109 0.19 6.04 11.36
C GLU A 109 -1.06 5.91 12.24
N ALA A 110 -2.21 6.34 11.73
CA ALA A 110 -3.49 6.22 12.41
C ALA A 110 -4.05 4.80 12.45
N CYS A 111 -3.56 3.87 11.61
CA CYS A 111 -4.13 2.54 11.49
C CYS A 111 -3.73 1.64 12.68
N PRO A 112 -4.66 1.25 13.57
CA PRO A 112 -4.32 0.53 14.80
C PRO A 112 -3.87 -0.91 14.53
N THR A 113 -4.41 -1.55 13.48
CA THR A 113 -4.08 -2.93 13.09
C THR A 113 -2.95 -3.01 12.06
N ARG A 114 -2.40 -1.86 11.65
CA ARG A 114 -1.43 -1.74 10.54
C ARG A 114 -1.89 -2.47 9.28
N ALA A 115 -3.18 -2.35 8.97
CA ALA A 115 -3.78 -2.93 7.78
C ALA A 115 -3.31 -2.24 6.50
N LEU A 116 -3.28 -0.90 6.51
CA LEU A 116 -2.88 -0.09 5.38
C LEU A 116 -1.37 0.16 5.41
N THR A 117 -0.69 -0.08 4.29
CA THR A 117 0.71 0.30 4.08
C THR A 117 0.87 1.00 2.75
N MET A 118 1.94 1.76 2.57
CA MET A 118 2.35 2.29 1.27
C MET A 118 3.42 1.38 0.67
N THR A 119 3.28 1.10 -0.62
CA THR A 119 4.21 0.32 -1.42
C THR A 119 5.18 1.26 -2.14
N ASN A 120 6.12 0.68 -2.90
CA ASN A 120 7.03 1.43 -3.74
C ASN A 120 6.49 1.68 -5.16
N GLU A 121 5.23 1.32 -5.42
CA GLU A 121 4.61 1.52 -6.73
C GLU A 121 4.21 2.99 -6.92
N PHE A 122 4.55 3.55 -8.08
CA PHE A 122 4.31 4.97 -8.40
C PHE A 122 3.76 5.19 -9.81
N GLU A 123 3.69 4.15 -10.64
CA GLU A 123 3.13 4.20 -11.99
C GLU A 123 1.59 4.11 -11.95
N LEU A 124 0.95 5.09 -11.32
CA LEU A 124 -0.50 5.10 -11.09
C LEU A 124 -1.26 5.93 -12.14
N ALA A 125 -0.59 6.35 -13.21
CA ALA A 125 -1.22 7.18 -14.24
C ALA A 125 -2.29 6.40 -15.00
N ASP A 126 -3.45 7.02 -15.17
CA ASP A 126 -4.59 6.45 -15.90
C ASP A 126 -5.28 7.56 -16.72
N ASP A 127 -6.07 7.17 -17.71
CA ASP A 127 -6.74 8.06 -18.66
C ASP A 127 -8.15 8.50 -18.20
N GLU A 128 -8.75 7.76 -17.26
CA GLU A 128 -10.08 8.02 -16.74
C GLU A 128 -10.08 8.33 -15.25
N ARG A 129 -10.86 9.35 -14.86
CA ARG A 129 -10.98 9.75 -13.45
C ARG A 129 -11.54 8.64 -12.55
N GLY A 130 -12.46 7.84 -13.07
CA GLY A 130 -13.11 6.75 -12.31
C GLY A 130 -12.11 5.67 -11.89
N LYS A 131 -11.16 5.33 -12.77
CA LYS A 131 -10.11 4.33 -12.51
C LYS A 131 -9.12 4.74 -11.42
N LEU A 132 -9.04 6.03 -11.11
CA LEU A 132 -8.20 6.58 -10.02
C LEU A 132 -8.93 6.62 -8.67
N ILE A 133 -10.15 6.08 -8.60
CA ILE A 133 -10.84 5.77 -7.35
C ILE A 133 -10.68 4.27 -7.13
N TYR A 134 -9.66 3.90 -6.36
CA TYR A 134 -9.38 2.48 -6.14
C TYR A 134 -10.34 1.93 -5.12
N GLU A 135 -10.90 0.77 -5.41
CA GLU A 135 -11.77 0.04 -4.51
C GLU A 135 -10.98 -0.97 -3.67
N LYS A 136 -11.68 -1.62 -2.74
CA LYS A 136 -11.09 -2.57 -1.80
C LYS A 136 -10.33 -3.67 -2.55
N SER A 137 -10.90 -4.19 -3.64
CA SER A 137 -10.29 -5.22 -4.49
C SER A 137 -8.95 -4.79 -5.09
N ASP A 138 -8.81 -3.52 -5.47
CA ASP A 138 -7.59 -3.00 -6.10
C ASP A 138 -6.47 -2.80 -5.07
N LEU A 139 -6.85 -2.54 -3.82
CA LEU A 139 -5.95 -2.26 -2.71
C LEU A 139 -5.52 -3.53 -1.98
N LEU A 140 -6.33 -4.59 -2.01
CA LEU A 140 -6.11 -5.79 -1.21
C LEU A 140 -4.88 -6.57 -1.68
N ALA A 141 -4.03 -6.93 -0.72
CA ALA A 141 -2.83 -7.71 -0.99
C ALA A 141 -3.21 -9.08 -1.58
N PRO A 142 -2.42 -9.56 -2.56
CA PRO A 142 -2.63 -10.89 -3.11
C PRO A 142 -2.41 -11.97 -2.04
N LEU A 143 -3.04 -13.11 -2.22
CA LEU A 143 -2.83 -14.27 -1.36
C LEU A 143 -1.44 -14.85 -1.64
N LEU A 144 -0.69 -15.11 -0.57
CA LEU A 144 0.60 -15.79 -0.62
C LEU A 144 0.41 -17.31 -0.42
N PRO A 145 1.38 -18.14 -0.82
CA PRO A 145 1.34 -19.57 -0.55
C PRO A 145 1.16 -19.85 0.96
N GLY A 146 0.18 -20.68 1.29
CA GLY A 146 -0.16 -21.03 2.68
C GLY A 146 -1.24 -20.14 3.34
N MET A 147 -1.79 -19.16 2.61
CA MET A 147 -2.98 -18.41 2.99
C MET A 147 -4.25 -19.05 2.40
N ALA A 148 -5.38 -18.90 3.10
CA ALA A 148 -6.72 -19.23 2.60
C ALA A 148 -7.45 -17.93 2.19
N PRO A 149 -8.23 -17.91 1.10
CA PRO A 149 -9.07 -16.77 0.79
C PRO A 149 -10.13 -16.57 1.87
N ALA A 150 -10.34 -15.33 2.33
CA ALA A 150 -11.52 -14.98 3.11
C ALA A 150 -12.79 -15.09 2.23
N PRO A 151 -13.95 -15.47 2.78
CA PRO A 151 -14.23 -15.63 4.21
C PRO A 151 -13.83 -17.00 4.79
N HIS A 152 -13.39 -17.02 6.04
CA HIS A 152 -13.18 -18.25 6.82
C HIS A 152 -13.12 -17.95 8.33
N SER A 153 -13.26 -18.97 9.18
CA SER A 153 -13.23 -18.82 10.63
C SER A 153 -11.83 -18.44 11.16
N MET A 154 -11.75 -17.92 12.39
CA MET A 154 -10.47 -17.69 13.05
C MET A 154 -9.81 -19.02 13.45
N VAL A 155 -8.49 -18.98 13.68
CA VAL A 155 -7.76 -20.13 14.24
C VAL A 155 -8.40 -20.54 15.57
N GLU A 156 -8.66 -21.84 15.74
CA GLU A 156 -9.34 -22.37 16.92
C GLU A 156 -8.54 -22.07 18.20
N GLY A 157 -9.24 -21.57 19.23
CA GLY A 157 -8.64 -21.20 20.51
C GLY A 157 -7.89 -19.86 20.51
N PHE A 158 -7.82 -19.16 19.38
CA PHE A 158 -7.21 -17.83 19.28
C PHE A 158 -8.26 -16.73 19.40
N THR A 159 -7.84 -15.59 19.93
CA THR A 159 -8.61 -14.36 20.00
C THR A 159 -8.14 -13.36 18.95
N ASP A 160 -8.93 -12.32 18.68
CA ASP A 160 -8.55 -11.16 17.85
C ASP A 160 -7.19 -10.55 18.27
N ARG A 161 -6.92 -10.51 19.58
CA ARG A 161 -5.62 -10.04 20.12
C ARG A 161 -4.45 -10.93 19.71
N ASP A 162 -4.66 -12.23 19.56
CA ASP A 162 -3.62 -13.15 19.12
C ASP A 162 -3.21 -12.86 17.66
N TYR A 163 -4.18 -12.47 16.82
CA TYR A 163 -3.91 -11.95 15.48
C TYR A 163 -3.12 -10.64 15.53
N TYR A 164 -3.55 -9.67 16.35
CA TYR A 164 -2.88 -8.37 16.46
C TYR A 164 -1.45 -8.48 17.01
N SER A 165 -1.18 -9.50 17.83
CA SER A 165 0.17 -9.80 18.32
C SER A 165 1.04 -10.63 17.37
N GLY A 166 0.50 -11.04 16.21
CA GLY A 166 1.24 -11.78 15.18
C GLY A 166 1.48 -13.26 15.52
N LYS A 167 0.66 -13.88 16.37
CA LYS A 167 0.80 -15.30 16.74
C LYS A 167 0.32 -16.25 15.63
N VAL A 168 -0.52 -15.78 14.72
CA VAL A 168 -0.99 -16.57 13.58
C VAL A 168 0.08 -16.60 12.49
N THR A 169 0.54 -17.80 12.12
CA THR A 169 1.67 -18.01 11.21
C THR A 169 1.28 -18.57 9.84
N GLY A 170 0.02 -18.98 9.65
CA GLY A 170 -0.46 -19.60 8.42
C GLY A 170 -1.92 -20.05 8.54
N ALA A 171 -2.53 -20.43 7.43
CA ALA A 171 -3.87 -21.01 7.42
C ALA A 171 -3.85 -22.44 7.95
N THR A 172 -4.87 -22.80 8.73
CA THR A 172 -5.10 -24.16 9.20
C THR A 172 -5.80 -25.01 8.13
N PRO A 173 -5.69 -26.37 8.19
CA PRO A 173 -6.39 -27.23 7.25
C PRO A 173 -7.91 -26.98 7.19
N LYS A 174 -8.53 -26.69 8.34
CA LYS A 174 -9.94 -26.35 8.46
C LYS A 174 -10.29 -25.06 7.70
N GLN A 175 -9.51 -24.01 7.87
CA GLN A 175 -9.71 -22.74 7.14
C GLN A 175 -9.54 -22.91 5.62
N ILE A 176 -8.60 -23.76 5.20
CA ILE A 176 -8.39 -24.06 3.77
C ILE A 176 -9.61 -24.81 3.20
N GLU A 177 -10.19 -25.73 3.97
CA GLU A 177 -11.42 -26.44 3.59
C GLU A 177 -12.63 -25.49 3.54
N GLU A 178 -12.78 -24.61 4.52
CA GLU A 178 -13.84 -23.58 4.55
C GLU A 178 -13.75 -22.64 3.34
N ALA A 179 -12.53 -22.21 2.99
CA ALA A 179 -12.29 -21.27 1.89
C ALA A 179 -12.35 -21.89 0.49
N GLY A 180 -12.34 -23.22 0.39
CA GLY A 180 -12.36 -23.97 -0.87
C GLY A 180 -13.76 -24.39 -1.35
N ASN A 181 -14.81 -24.09 -0.58
CA ASN A 181 -16.20 -24.39 -0.92
C ASN A 181 -16.92 -23.19 -1.55
#